data_AF-A0A2K3K9X6-F1
#
_entry.id   AF-A0A2K3K9X6-F1
#
_cell.length_a   1.000
_cell.length_b   1.000
_cell.length_c   1.000
_cell.angle_alpha   90.00
_cell.angle_beta   90.00
_cell.angle_gamma   90.00
#
_symmetry.space_group_name_H-M   'P 1'
#
loop_
_entity.id
_entity.type
_entity.pdbx_description
1 polymer ?
#
loop_
_entity_poly.entity_id
_entity_poly.type
_entity_poly.pdbx_seq_one_letter_code
_entity_poly.pdbx_strand_id
1 'polypeptide(L)' 'MGLGGVLMQKGQVVAYASRQLKVHERNYPTHDLELDAVVFSLKVWRHYLYGSKFE' A
#
# COMPACT_ATOMS: atom_id res chain seq x y z
N MET A 1 8.68 -7.34 -10.97
CA MET A 1 8.45 -7.31 -9.50
C MET A 1 7.41 -6.25 -9.23
N GLY A 2 6.48 -6.51 -8.32
CA GLY A 2 5.43 -5.57 -7.93
C GLY A 2 5.34 -5.53 -6.41
N LEU A 3 4.79 -4.44 -5.89
CA LEU A 3 4.52 -4.25 -4.47
C LEU A 3 3.03 -4.36 -4.28
N GLY A 4 2.61 -5.28 -3.40
CA GLY A 4 1.22 -5.50 -3.03
C GLY A 4 1.04 -5.36 -1.53
N GLY A 5 -0.06 -4.72 -1.13
CA GLY A 5 -0.47 -4.54 0.26
C GLY A 5 -1.96 -4.80 0.41
N VAL A 6 -2.34 -5.41 1.52
CA VAL A 6 -3.74 -5.67 1.90
C VAL A 6 -4.03 -4.90 3.17
N LEU A 7 -5.05 -4.06 3.15
CA LEU A 7 -5.59 -3.44 4.36
C LEU A 7 -6.63 -4.36 4.96
N MET A 8 -6.36 -4.85 6.16
CA MET A 8 -7.34 -5.57 6.98
C MET A 8 -7.81 -4.68 8.12
N GLN A 9 -9.13 -4.59 8.30
CA GLN A 9 -9.75 -3.92 9.44
C GLN A 9 -10.76 -4.88 10.07
N LYS A 10 -10.70 -5.05 11.41
CA LYS A 10 -11.61 -5.95 12.14
C LYS A 10 -11.68 -7.38 11.57
N GLY A 11 -10.59 -7.89 11.01
CA GLY A 11 -10.53 -9.23 10.42
C GLY A 11 -11.13 -9.35 9.01
N GLN A 12 -11.59 -8.25 8.41
CA GLN A 12 -12.09 -8.20 7.03
C GLN A 12 -11.14 -7.39 6.15
N VAL A 13 -11.03 -7.81 4.89
CA VAL A 13 -10.23 -7.08 3.91
C VAL A 13 -10.99 -5.86 3.42
N VAL A 14 -10.46 -4.68 3.70
CA VAL A 14 -11.07 -3.40 3.36
C VAL A 14 -10.58 -2.89 2.01
N ALA A 15 -9.30 -3.08 1.71
CA ALA A 15 -8.72 -2.59 0.46
C ALA A 15 -7.53 -3.44 0.01
N TYR A 16 -7.45 -3.66 -1.29
CA TYR A 16 -6.29 -4.20 -1.98
C TYR A 16 -5.58 -3.07 -2.71
N ALA A 17 -4.28 -2.91 -2.46
CA ALA A 17 -3.44 -1.97 -3.19
C ALA A 17 -2.29 -2.75 -3.79
N SER A 18 -2.13 -2.68 -5.11
CA SER A 18 -1.00 -3.30 -5.80
C SER A 18 -0.51 -2.36 -6.88
N ARG A 19 0.81 -2.24 -7.01
CA ARG A 19 1.44 -1.49 -8.10
C ARG A 19 2.66 -2.24 -8.62
N GLN A 20 2.92 -2.10 -9.91
CA GLN A 20 4.19 -2.52 -10.48
C GLN A 20 5.29 -1.54 -10.05
N LEU A 21 6.46 -2.10 -9.78
CA LEU A 21 7.67 -1.30 -9.57
C LEU A 21 8.06 -0.66 -10.89
N LYS A 22 8.29 0.65 -10.87
CA LYS A 22 8.88 1.35 -12.01
C LYS A 22 10.33 0.89 -12.19
N VAL A 23 10.84 1.01 -13.41
CA VAL A 23 12.21 0.58 -13.76
C VAL A 23 13.27 1.25 -12.88
N HIS A 24 13.03 2.50 -12.46
CA HIS A 24 13.92 3.21 -11.53
C HIS A 24 13.85 2.68 -10.10
N GLU A 25 12.69 2.18 -9.68
CA GLU A 25 12.50 1.63 -8.32
C GLU A 25 13.16 0.27 -8.19
N ARG A 26 13.25 -0.47 -9.29
CA ARG A 26 13.80 -1.82 -9.34
C ARG A 26 15.30 -1.92 -8.99
N ASN A 27 16.03 -0.80 -9.01
CA ASN A 27 17.43 -0.72 -8.59
C ASN A 27 17.61 -0.20 -7.14
N TYR A 28 16.53 0.17 -6.45
CA TYR A 28 16.65 0.62 -5.07
C TYR A 28 16.95 -0.54 -4.11
N PRO A 29 17.62 -0.25 -2.98
CA PRO A 29 17.73 -1.17 -1.86
C PRO A 29 16.35 -1.66 -1.42
N THR A 30 16.27 -2.91 -0.95
CA THR A 30 15.02 -3.50 -0.43
C THR A 30 14.34 -2.62 0.61
N HIS A 31 15.12 -1.94 1.46
CA HIS A 31 14.60 -1.04 2.49
C HIS A 31 13.83 0.17 1.91
N ASP A 32 14.33 0.78 0.84
CA ASP A 32 13.64 1.89 0.16
C ASP A 32 12.39 1.41 -0.57
N LEU A 33 12.42 0.18 -1.10
CA LEU A 33 11.26 -0.45 -1.72
C LEU A 33 10.14 -0.75 -0.72
N GLU A 34 10.51 -1.22 0.47
CA GLU A 34 9.57 -1.43 1.58
C GLU A 34 8.95 -0.09 2.00
N LEU A 35 9.75 0.98 2.10
CA LEU A 35 9.25 2.31 2.44
C LEU A 35 8.28 2.85 1.35
N ASP A 36 8.60 2.72 0.07
CA ASP A 36 7.69 3.13 -1.02
C ASP A 36 6.38 2.33 -0.98
N ALA A 37 6.43 1.04 -0.69
CA ALA A 37 5.25 0.21 -0.51
C ALA A 37 4.35 0.71 0.63
N VAL A 38 4.95 1.07 1.77
CA VAL A 38 4.24 1.59 2.95
C VAL A 38 3.64 2.97 2.66
N VAL A 39 4.41 3.88 2.07
CA VAL A 39 3.94 5.22 1.71
C VAL A 39 2.83 5.16 0.65
N PHE A 40 2.94 4.26 -0.33
CA PHE A 40 1.91 4.03 -1.34
C PHE A 40 0.63 3.50 -0.71
N SER A 41 0.76 2.47 0.13
CA SER A 41 -0.37 1.90 0.86
C SER A 41 -1.03 2.95 1.76
N LEU A 42 -0.26 3.78 2.46
CA LEU A 42 -0.78 4.89 3.27
C LEU A 42 -1.48 5.97 2.43
N LYS A 43 -0.97 6.32 1.24
CA LYS A 43 -1.64 7.26 0.33
C LYS A 43 -2.97 6.71 -0.17
N VAL A 44 -2.99 5.43 -0.56
CA VAL A 44 -4.22 4.75 -0.98
C VAL A 44 -5.17 4.60 0.20
N TRP A 45 -4.69 4.26 1.38
CA TRP A 45 -5.55 4.04 2.54
C TRP A 45 -5.91 5.31 3.28
N ARG A 46 -5.31 6.46 2.96
CA ARG A 46 -5.65 7.76 3.59
C ARG A 46 -7.14 8.07 3.48
N HIS A 47 -7.77 7.77 2.33
CA HIS A 47 -9.22 7.97 2.18
C HIS A 47 -10.05 6.96 2.97
N TYR A 48 -9.60 5.70 3.05
CA TYR A 48 -10.23 4.67 3.89
C TYR A 48 -10.07 4.96 5.40
N LEU A 49 -8.95 5.56 5.81
CA LEU A 49 -8.59 5.84 7.20
C LEU A 49 -9.20 7.15 7.73
N TYR A 50 -9.26 8.21 6.91
CA TYR A 50 -9.83 9.50 7.31
C TYR A 50 -11.33 9.64 6.99
N GLY A 51 -11.87 8.87 6.03
CA GLY A 51 -13.19 9.12 5.45
C GLY A 51 -14.29 8.09 5.77
N SER A 52 -13.98 6.91 6.30
CA SER A 52 -15.00 5.85 6.39
C SER A 52 -15.06 5.22 7.78
N LYS A 53 -16.00 5.74 8.59
CA LYS A 53 -16.85 4.85 9.37
C LYS A 53 -17.55 3.94 8.35
N PHE A 54 -17.10 2.69 8.27
CA PHE A 54 -17.92 1.63 7.68
C PHE A 54 -19.05 1.36 8.68
N GLU A 55 -20.24 1.87 8.38
CA GLU A 55 -21.51 1.32 8.88
C GLU A 55 -21.99 0.25 7.89
#